data_AF-V4I1K7-F1
#
_entry.id   AF-V4I1K7-F1
#
_cell.length_a   1.000
_cell.length_b   1.000
_cell.length_c   1.000
_cell.angle_alpha   90.00
_cell.angle_beta   90.00
_cell.angle_gamma   90.00
#
_symmetry.space_group_name_H-M   'P 1'
#
loop_
_entity.id
_entity.type
_entity.pdbx_description
1 polymer ?
#
loop_
_entity_poly.entity_id
_entity_poly.type
_entity_poly.pdbx_seq_one_letter_code
_entity_poly.pdbx_strand_id
1 'polypeptide(L)'
;MTQFNEIYDRACERKGGEANIHTLLNEPHSCNALSLRTDDEWLEEFTRKIFQSGFYWSVVNAKWDGFREVFWNFSIDKLLYMSPEMYEQRAQDERIIRNYKKVQSIAINCHMIYELQQEHGSFSTLVANWPSSDIINLWLLLRKRGNRLGGNTGPFALRALGKDTFLLTKDVESYLRANHIIDGGLQSLKSLKAAQQHFNELQQSSGLSMTALSQLIAFSVGDNIIQSS
;
A
#
# COMPACT_ATOMS: atom_id res chain seq x y z
N MET A 1 -29.85 -10.78 7.14
CA MET A 1 -28.95 -10.33 6.07
C MET A 1 -27.54 -10.42 6.62
N THR A 2 -26.55 -10.93 5.89
CA THR A 2 -25.16 -10.93 6.40
C THR A 2 -24.61 -9.50 6.31
N GLN A 3 -23.63 -9.16 7.16
CA GLN A 3 -22.96 -7.85 7.10
C GLN A 3 -22.35 -7.59 5.72
N PHE A 4 -21.82 -8.64 5.06
CA PHE A 4 -21.34 -8.54 3.69
C PHE A 4 -22.43 -8.10 2.69
N ASN A 5 -23.62 -8.71 2.75
CA ASN A 5 -24.72 -8.37 1.84
C ASN A 5 -25.14 -6.90 2.00
N GLU A 6 -25.17 -6.38 3.23
CA GLU A 6 -25.47 -4.96 3.47
C GLU A 6 -24.43 -4.02 2.83
N ILE A 7 -23.15 -4.35 2.92
CA ILE A 7 -22.07 -3.59 2.25
C ILE A 7 -22.25 -3.65 0.73
N TYR A 8 -22.49 -4.85 0.20
CA TYR A 8 -22.58 -5.10 -1.23
C TYR A 8 -23.79 -4.41 -1.87
N ASP A 9 -24.98 -4.57 -1.29
CA ASP A 9 -26.22 -3.98 -1.79
C ASP A 9 -26.13 -2.45 -1.81
N ARG A 10 -25.58 -1.86 -0.74
CA ARG A 10 -25.38 -0.41 -0.65
C ARG A 10 -24.34 0.09 -1.65
N ALA A 11 -23.26 -0.66 -1.88
CA ALA A 11 -22.28 -0.32 -2.91
C ALA A 11 -22.92 -0.36 -4.31
N CYS A 12 -23.70 -1.39 -4.60
CA CYS A 12 -24.43 -1.53 -5.86
C CYS A 12 -25.40 -0.37 -6.09
N GLU A 13 -26.23 -0.03 -5.10
CA GLU A 13 -27.14 1.11 -5.17
C GLU A 13 -26.40 2.41 -5.52
N ARG A 14 -25.26 2.65 -4.86
CA ARG A 14 -24.48 3.89 -5.02
C ARG A 14 -23.70 3.95 -6.33
N LYS A 15 -23.24 2.81 -6.85
CA LYS A 15 -22.38 2.75 -8.03
C LYS A 15 -23.11 2.28 -9.29
N GLY A 16 -24.45 2.25 -9.32
CA GLY A 16 -25.19 1.96 -10.55
C GLY A 16 -25.32 0.47 -10.87
N GLY A 17 -25.40 -0.36 -9.83
CA GLY A 17 -25.71 -1.79 -9.90
C GLY A 17 -24.50 -2.72 -9.84
N GLU A 18 -24.78 -4.02 -9.76
CA GLU A 18 -23.80 -5.09 -9.62
C GLU A 18 -22.78 -5.10 -10.77
N ALA A 19 -23.26 -4.94 -12.01
CA ALA A 19 -22.41 -4.93 -13.19
C ALA A 19 -21.32 -3.85 -13.11
N ASN A 20 -21.66 -2.65 -12.64
CA ASN A 20 -20.67 -1.58 -12.51
C ASN A 20 -19.71 -1.84 -11.35
N ILE A 21 -20.18 -2.40 -10.23
CA ILE A 21 -19.32 -2.78 -9.10
C ILE A 21 -18.21 -3.73 -9.55
N HIS A 22 -18.54 -4.77 -10.33
CA HIS A 22 -17.52 -5.70 -10.84
C HIS A 22 -16.44 -5.04 -11.72
N THR A 23 -16.76 -3.94 -12.40
CA THR A 23 -15.77 -3.18 -13.19
C THR A 23 -14.89 -2.25 -12.35
N LEU A 24 -15.37 -1.84 -11.17
CA LEU A 24 -14.67 -0.92 -10.28
C LEU A 24 -13.74 -1.64 -9.29
N LEU A 25 -14.10 -2.88 -8.91
CA LEU A 25 -13.28 -3.69 -8.03
C LEU A 25 -12.01 -4.14 -8.74
N ASN A 26 -10.89 -4.04 -8.02
CA ASN A 26 -9.60 -4.48 -8.50
C ASN A 26 -9.24 -5.79 -7.81
N GLU A 27 -8.67 -6.71 -8.58
CA GLU A 27 -8.12 -7.95 -8.03
C GLU A 27 -6.61 -7.86 -7.83
N PRO A 28 -6.08 -8.47 -6.77
CA PRO A 28 -4.65 -8.55 -6.54
C PRO A 28 -3.99 -9.44 -7.59
N HIS A 29 -2.68 -9.28 -7.74
CA HIS A 29 -1.88 -10.18 -8.55
C HIS A 29 -1.72 -11.55 -7.87
N SER A 30 -1.54 -12.59 -8.67
CA SER A 30 -1.21 -13.93 -8.16
C SER A 30 0.15 -13.95 -7.46
N CYS A 31 0.36 -14.90 -6.55
CA CYS A 31 1.66 -15.05 -5.86
C CYS A 31 2.82 -15.19 -6.85
N ASN A 32 2.63 -15.93 -7.96
CA ASN A 32 3.66 -16.07 -9.00
C ASN A 32 3.97 -14.73 -9.68
N ALA A 33 2.94 -13.95 -10.04
CA ALA A 33 3.14 -12.64 -10.65
C ALA A 33 3.82 -11.63 -9.70
N LEU A 34 3.59 -11.77 -8.39
CA LEU A 34 4.28 -10.98 -7.37
C LEU A 34 5.73 -11.42 -7.18
N SER A 35 6.02 -12.72 -7.18
CA SER A 35 7.39 -13.23 -7.01
C SER A 35 8.30 -12.95 -8.22
N LEU A 36 7.72 -12.70 -9.40
CA LEU A 36 8.47 -12.32 -10.60
C LEU A 36 8.85 -10.84 -10.65
N ARG A 37 8.38 -10.02 -9.69
CA ARG A 37 8.81 -8.63 -9.56
C ARG A 37 10.26 -8.56 -9.10
N THR A 38 10.90 -7.49 -9.52
CA THR A 38 12.23 -7.13 -9.02
C THR A 38 12.10 -6.43 -7.67
N ASP A 39 13.10 -6.61 -6.81
CA ASP A 39 13.13 -5.92 -5.52
C ASP A 39 13.30 -4.39 -5.70
N ASP A 40 13.89 -3.96 -6.83
CA ASP A 40 13.99 -2.56 -7.27
C ASP A 40 12.62 -1.90 -7.46
N GLU A 41 11.63 -2.60 -8.04
CA GLU A 41 10.26 -2.10 -8.22
C GLU A 41 9.59 -1.80 -6.88
N TRP A 42 9.87 -2.61 -5.85
CA TRP A 42 9.36 -2.36 -4.50
C TRP A 42 9.97 -1.11 -3.87
N LEU A 43 11.29 -0.92 -4.02
CA LEU A 43 11.96 0.29 -3.55
C LEU A 43 11.43 1.54 -4.26
N GLU A 44 11.22 1.45 -5.58
CA GLU A 44 10.63 2.51 -6.40
C GLU A 44 9.23 2.88 -5.88
N GLU A 45 8.33 1.90 -5.73
CA GLU A 45 6.95 2.17 -5.32
C GLU A 45 6.85 2.66 -3.87
N PHE A 46 7.66 2.12 -2.94
CA PHE A 46 7.75 2.65 -1.58
C PHE A 46 8.16 4.12 -1.59
N THR A 47 9.20 4.45 -2.36
CA THR A 47 9.64 5.84 -2.52
C THR A 47 8.50 6.69 -3.09
N ARG A 48 7.78 6.19 -4.11
CA ARG A 48 6.67 6.90 -4.75
C ARG A 48 5.59 7.26 -3.74
N LYS A 49 5.14 6.29 -2.93
CA LYS A 49 4.11 6.52 -1.90
C LYS A 49 4.59 7.46 -0.79
N ILE A 50 5.86 7.38 -0.39
CA ILE A 50 6.44 8.32 0.58
C ILE A 50 6.40 9.75 0.03
N PHE A 51 6.71 9.95 -1.25
CA PHE A 51 6.66 11.27 -1.88
C PHE A 51 5.24 11.77 -2.13
N GLN A 52 4.29 10.89 -2.48
CA GLN A 52 2.86 11.22 -2.62
C GLN A 52 2.21 11.63 -1.30
N SER A 53 2.71 11.17 -0.16
CA SER A 53 2.24 11.63 1.15
C SER A 53 2.54 13.13 1.35
N GLY A 54 1.49 13.96 1.32
CA GLY A 54 1.59 15.42 1.49
C GLY A 54 1.94 16.20 0.22
N PHE A 55 1.79 15.60 -0.97
CA PHE A 55 1.93 16.29 -2.26
C PHE A 55 0.79 15.91 -3.21
N TYR A 56 0.47 16.81 -4.14
CA TYR A 56 -0.41 16.47 -5.25
C TYR A 56 0.23 15.38 -6.12
N TRP A 57 -0.53 14.33 -6.43
CA TRP A 57 -0.02 13.18 -7.18
C TRP A 57 0.50 13.58 -8.56
N SER A 58 -0.15 14.54 -9.22
CA SER A 58 0.29 15.09 -10.51
C SER A 58 1.72 15.65 -10.45
N VAL A 59 2.07 16.33 -9.37
CA VAL A 59 3.42 16.90 -9.17
C VAL A 59 4.47 15.81 -8.98
N VAL A 60 4.15 14.77 -8.20
CA VAL A 60 5.06 13.64 -7.99
C VAL A 60 5.28 12.88 -9.28
N ASN A 61 4.20 12.57 -10.01
CA ASN A 61 4.26 11.83 -11.27
C ASN A 61 5.07 12.59 -12.33
N ALA A 62 4.91 13.92 -12.42
CA ALA A 62 5.68 14.75 -13.35
C ALA A 62 7.20 14.77 -13.08
N LYS A 63 7.63 14.43 -11.86
CA LYS A 63 9.05 14.37 -11.45
C LYS A 63 9.62 12.94 -11.49
N TRP A 64 8.80 11.93 -11.80
CA TRP A 64 9.15 10.54 -11.53
C TRP A 64 10.28 10.01 -12.42
N ASP A 65 10.35 10.45 -13.68
CA ASP A 65 11.46 10.10 -14.57
C ASP A 65 12.79 10.69 -14.05
N GLY A 66 12.74 11.89 -13.48
CA GLY A 66 13.87 12.49 -12.78
C GLY A 66 14.34 11.66 -11.58
N PHE A 67 13.42 11.10 -10.79
CA PHE A 67 13.77 10.18 -9.70
C PHE A 67 14.46 8.92 -10.22
N ARG A 68 13.92 8.32 -11.28
CA ARG A 68 14.52 7.13 -11.91
C ARG A 68 15.93 7.42 -12.42
N GLU A 69 16.19 8.57 -13.05
CA GLU A 69 17.54 8.94 -13.46
C GLU A 69 18.49 9.17 -12.28
N VAL A 70 18.04 9.94 -11.27
CA VAL A 70 18.86 10.36 -10.13
C VAL A 70 19.25 9.17 -9.23
N PHE A 71 18.35 8.19 -9.10
CA PHE A 71 18.55 7.01 -8.26
C PHE A 71 18.72 5.71 -9.06
N TRP A 72 19.17 5.81 -10.33
CA TRP A 72 19.53 4.67 -11.19
C TRP A 72 18.45 3.58 -11.28
N ASN A 73 17.22 3.97 -11.57
CA ASN A 73 16.02 3.12 -11.60
C ASN A 73 15.82 2.34 -10.29
N PHE A 74 16.22 2.93 -9.17
CA PHE A 74 16.12 2.32 -7.84
C PHE A 74 16.85 0.98 -7.71
N SER A 75 17.90 0.76 -8.50
CA SER A 75 18.73 -0.43 -8.43
C SER A 75 19.33 -0.58 -7.04
N ILE A 76 18.88 -1.60 -6.30
CA ILE A 76 19.31 -1.88 -4.93
C ILE A 76 20.83 -2.05 -4.89
N ASP A 77 21.37 -2.88 -5.77
CA ASP A 77 22.82 -3.14 -5.86
C ASP A 77 23.62 -1.83 -5.97
N LYS A 78 23.19 -0.89 -6.81
CA LYS A 78 23.88 0.40 -6.98
C LYS A 78 23.69 1.33 -5.79
N LEU A 79 22.47 1.38 -5.25
CA LEU A 79 22.11 2.27 -4.16
C LEU A 79 22.76 1.87 -2.82
N LEU A 80 23.09 0.58 -2.63
CA LEU A 80 23.85 0.10 -1.48
C LEU A 80 25.29 0.65 -1.44
N TYR A 81 25.87 1.00 -2.58
CA TYR A 81 27.20 1.63 -2.65
C TYR A 81 27.15 3.16 -2.59
N MET A 82 25.96 3.78 -2.53
CA MET A 82 25.82 5.23 -2.48
C MET A 82 26.11 5.75 -1.06
N SER A 83 27.06 6.69 -0.92
CA SER A 83 27.41 7.26 0.39
C SER A 83 26.34 8.23 0.91
N PRO A 84 26.28 8.50 2.23
CA PRO A 84 25.36 9.49 2.80
C PRO A 84 25.50 10.88 2.16
N GLU A 85 26.72 11.32 1.84
CA GLU A 85 27.01 12.60 1.19
C GLU A 85 26.44 12.64 -0.23
N MET A 86 26.51 11.51 -0.95
CA MET A 86 25.88 11.40 -2.27
C MET A 86 24.35 11.53 -2.15
N TYR A 87 23.70 10.92 -1.16
CA TYR A 87 22.26 11.11 -0.93
C TYR A 87 21.91 12.58 -0.63
N GLU A 88 22.75 13.29 0.14
CA GLU A 88 22.58 14.71 0.41
C GLU A 88 22.69 15.56 -0.88
N GLN A 89 23.70 15.30 -1.71
CA GLN A 89 23.86 15.96 -3.01
C GLN A 89 22.67 15.68 -3.93
N ARG A 90 22.25 14.42 -4.04
CA ARG A 90 21.11 13.99 -4.88
C ARG A 90 19.80 14.61 -4.40
N ALA A 91 19.65 14.86 -3.10
CA ALA A 91 18.47 15.54 -2.56
C ALA A 91 18.30 17.00 -3.02
N GLN A 92 19.35 17.61 -3.57
CA GLN A 92 19.32 18.95 -4.14
C GLN A 92 19.05 18.97 -5.65
N ASP A 93 18.99 17.80 -6.31
CA ASP A 93 18.76 17.70 -7.75
C ASP A 93 17.36 18.25 -8.12
N GLU A 94 17.32 19.17 -9.08
CA GLU A 94 16.07 19.85 -9.49
C GLU A 94 15.11 18.95 -10.26
N ARG A 95 15.60 17.81 -10.79
CA ARG A 95 14.78 16.80 -11.46
C ARG A 95 13.85 16.08 -10.50
N ILE A 96 14.12 16.12 -9.20
CA ILE A 96 13.30 15.50 -8.16
C ILE A 96 12.62 16.52 -7.25
N ILE A 97 11.75 16.03 -6.37
CA ILE A 97 11.22 16.85 -5.27
C ILE A 97 12.30 16.95 -4.19
N ARG A 98 12.88 18.15 -4.04
CA ARG A 98 13.96 18.43 -3.07
C ARG A 98 13.47 18.36 -1.62
N ASN A 99 13.43 17.15 -1.08
CA ASN A 99 13.07 16.86 0.30
C ASN A 99 14.08 15.87 0.91
N TYR A 100 15.08 16.41 1.58
CA TYR A 100 16.18 15.61 2.13
C TYR A 100 15.70 14.47 3.03
N LYS A 101 14.76 14.73 3.95
CA LYS A 101 14.24 13.70 4.87
C LYS A 101 13.49 12.57 4.15
N LYS A 102 12.88 12.83 2.98
CA LYS A 102 12.26 11.78 2.15
C LYS A 102 13.31 11.07 1.28
N VAL A 103 14.30 11.78 0.76
CA VAL A 103 15.42 11.14 0.03
C VAL A 103 16.20 10.19 0.93
N GLN A 104 16.49 10.56 2.17
CA GLN A 104 17.15 9.67 3.13
C GLN A 104 16.36 8.36 3.39
N SER A 105 15.04 8.36 3.23
CA SER A 105 14.25 7.13 3.38
C SER A 105 14.54 6.10 2.29
N ILE A 106 15.03 6.52 1.11
CA ILE A 106 15.44 5.62 0.03
C ILE A 106 16.58 4.72 0.50
N ALA A 107 17.62 5.31 1.12
CA ALA A 107 18.76 4.54 1.65
C ALA A 107 18.31 3.51 2.70
N ILE A 108 17.50 3.92 3.67
CA ILE A 108 17.03 3.04 4.75
C ILE A 108 16.15 1.92 4.19
N ASN A 109 15.24 2.23 3.27
CA ASN A 109 14.37 1.23 2.66
C ASN A 109 15.13 0.29 1.71
N CYS A 110 16.15 0.78 1.02
CA CYS A 110 17.06 -0.04 0.22
C CYS A 110 17.79 -1.07 1.09
N HIS A 111 18.35 -0.64 2.22
CA HIS A 111 18.97 -1.56 3.18
C HIS A 111 17.98 -2.56 3.77
N MET A 112 16.77 -2.12 4.14
CA MET A 112 15.71 -3.01 4.62
C MET A 112 15.38 -4.10 3.59
N ILE A 113 15.19 -3.73 2.33
CA ILE A 113 14.87 -4.69 1.26
C ILE A 113 16.02 -5.66 1.07
N TYR A 114 17.26 -5.17 1.02
CA TYR A 114 18.44 -6.03 0.91
C TYR A 114 18.55 -7.02 2.07
N GLU A 115 18.37 -6.60 3.33
CA GLU A 115 18.40 -7.52 4.46
C GLU A 115 17.31 -8.61 4.35
N LEU A 116 16.09 -8.23 3.98
CA LEU A 116 14.98 -9.18 3.79
C LEU A 116 15.21 -10.11 2.59
N GLN A 117 15.85 -9.62 1.54
CA GLN A 117 16.32 -10.44 0.41
C GLN A 117 17.33 -11.48 0.90
N GLN A 118 18.29 -11.13 1.76
CA GLN A 118 19.25 -12.11 2.30
C GLN A 118 18.58 -13.15 3.20
N GLU A 119 17.54 -12.76 3.95
CA GLU A 119 16.80 -13.66 4.85
C GLU A 119 15.85 -14.61 4.11
N HIS A 120 15.29 -14.19 2.97
CA HIS A 120 14.19 -14.90 2.29
C HIS A 120 14.46 -15.22 0.81
N GLY A 121 15.68 -14.96 0.32
CA GLY A 121 16.10 -15.08 -1.08
C GLY A 121 15.70 -13.88 -1.95
N SER A 122 14.50 -13.33 -1.75
CA SER A 122 14.01 -12.10 -2.41
C SER A 122 12.94 -11.44 -1.57
N PHE A 123 12.92 -10.11 -1.56
CA PHE A 123 11.85 -9.34 -0.94
C PHE A 123 10.51 -9.57 -1.64
N SER A 124 10.50 -9.67 -2.97
CA SER A 124 9.31 -10.00 -3.75
C SER A 124 8.73 -11.36 -3.36
N THR A 125 9.59 -12.38 -3.18
CA THR A 125 9.18 -13.72 -2.70
C THR A 125 8.60 -13.66 -1.28
N LEU A 126 9.22 -12.89 -0.39
CA LEU A 126 8.69 -12.66 0.97
C LEU A 126 7.27 -12.09 0.92
N VAL A 127 7.06 -11.01 0.14
CA VAL A 127 5.76 -10.34 0.03
C VAL A 127 4.71 -11.25 -0.64
N ALA A 128 5.10 -11.98 -1.69
CA ALA A 128 4.22 -12.90 -2.40
C ALA A 128 3.69 -14.01 -1.47
N ASN A 129 4.57 -14.59 -0.67
CA ASN A 129 4.24 -15.71 0.23
C ASN A 129 3.58 -15.28 1.55
N TRP A 130 3.59 -13.98 1.87
CA TRP A 130 2.94 -13.50 3.10
C TRP A 130 1.42 -13.68 3.03
N PRO A 131 0.78 -14.36 3.99
CA PRO A 131 -0.67 -14.61 3.92
C PRO A 131 -1.48 -13.32 4.09
N SER A 132 -2.49 -13.09 3.25
CA SER A 132 -3.38 -11.91 3.34
C SER A 132 -4.15 -11.86 4.67
N SER A 133 -4.40 -13.01 5.29
CA SER A 133 -5.04 -13.14 6.60
C SER A 133 -4.18 -12.65 7.77
N ASP A 134 -2.89 -12.39 7.52
CA ASP A 134 -1.93 -11.80 8.47
C ASP A 134 -1.21 -10.57 7.89
N ILE A 135 -1.88 -9.83 7.00
CA ILE A 135 -1.28 -8.71 6.28
C ILE A 135 -0.85 -7.55 7.20
N ILE A 136 -1.51 -7.39 8.36
CA ILE A 136 -1.09 -6.40 9.38
C ILE A 136 0.34 -6.65 9.85
N ASN A 137 0.77 -7.91 10.03
CA ASN A 137 2.14 -8.17 10.48
C ASN A 137 3.17 -7.81 9.41
N LEU A 138 2.83 -7.94 8.11
CA LEU A 138 3.68 -7.40 7.04
C LEU A 138 3.78 -5.87 7.16
N TRP A 139 2.68 -5.17 7.41
CA TRP A 139 2.72 -3.71 7.59
C TRP A 139 3.58 -3.31 8.80
N LEU A 140 3.48 -4.05 9.90
CA LEU A 140 4.28 -3.81 11.10
C LEU A 140 5.76 -4.09 10.84
N LEU A 141 6.10 -5.12 10.06
CA LEU A 141 7.47 -5.41 9.62
C LEU A 141 8.03 -4.22 8.81
N LEU A 142 7.31 -3.77 7.79
CA LEU A 142 7.71 -2.63 6.94
C LEU A 142 7.88 -1.35 7.76
N ARG A 143 6.95 -1.08 8.69
CA ARG A 143 7.04 0.07 9.60
C ARG A 143 8.25 -0.01 10.52
N LYS A 144 8.57 -1.21 11.01
CA LYS A 144 9.63 -1.43 12.00
C LYS A 144 11.03 -1.35 11.38
N ARG A 145 11.23 -1.98 10.23
CA ARG A 145 12.55 -2.06 9.57
C ARG A 145 12.78 -0.93 8.56
N GLY A 146 11.72 -0.41 7.95
CA GLY A 146 11.79 0.67 6.97
C GLY A 146 11.66 2.06 7.58
N ASN A 147 11.65 3.07 6.71
CA ASN A 147 11.44 4.46 7.07
C ASN A 147 10.23 5.04 6.31
N ARG A 148 9.33 5.70 7.03
CA ARG A 148 8.09 6.32 6.50
C ARG A 148 7.09 5.34 5.84
N LEU A 149 7.21 4.04 6.11
CA LEU A 149 6.30 3.00 5.62
C LEU A 149 5.10 2.70 6.56
N GLY A 150 4.98 3.41 7.68
CA GLY A 150 3.84 3.28 8.59
C GLY A 150 2.56 3.98 8.08
N GLY A 151 1.46 3.78 8.81
CA GLY A 151 0.15 4.27 8.36
C GLY A 151 -0.29 3.56 7.08
N ASN A 152 -0.85 4.29 6.12
CA ASN A 152 -1.24 3.72 4.83
C ASN A 152 -0.12 3.73 3.78
N THR A 153 1.07 4.30 4.03
CA THR A 153 2.12 4.41 2.99
C THR A 153 2.59 3.04 2.48
N GLY A 154 3.00 2.15 3.38
CA GLY A 154 3.38 0.77 3.02
C GLY A 154 2.22 0.00 2.39
N PRO A 155 1.03 -0.04 3.00
CA PRO A 155 -0.16 -0.68 2.42
C PRO A 155 -0.53 -0.18 1.02
N PHE A 156 -0.43 1.13 0.75
CA PHE A 156 -0.68 1.68 -0.58
C PHE A 156 0.33 1.19 -1.61
N ALA A 157 1.61 1.06 -1.25
CA ALA A 157 2.63 0.54 -2.13
C ALA A 157 2.44 -0.97 -2.41
N LEU A 158 2.12 -1.74 -1.36
CA LEU A 158 1.72 -3.14 -1.47
C LEU A 158 0.58 -3.31 -2.48
N ARG A 159 -0.50 -2.52 -2.32
CA ARG A 159 -1.62 -2.55 -3.26
C ARG A 159 -1.23 -2.14 -4.67
N ALA A 160 -0.44 -1.09 -4.83
CA ALA A 160 -0.04 -0.59 -6.15
C ALA A 160 0.74 -1.63 -6.96
N LEU A 161 1.49 -2.50 -6.30
CA LEU A 161 2.20 -3.61 -6.95
C LEU A 161 1.40 -4.93 -6.98
N GLY A 162 0.16 -4.90 -6.48
CA GLY A 162 -0.82 -5.98 -6.58
C GLY A 162 -0.79 -6.97 -5.41
N LYS A 163 -0.12 -6.67 -4.30
CA LYS A 163 -0.23 -7.50 -3.10
C LYS A 163 -1.63 -7.35 -2.50
N ASP A 164 -2.29 -8.48 -2.30
CA ASP A 164 -3.58 -8.49 -1.61
C ASP A 164 -3.44 -7.99 -0.17
N THR A 165 -4.14 -6.90 0.10
CA THR A 165 -4.09 -6.15 1.35
C THR A 165 -5.39 -5.36 1.47
N PHE A 166 -5.71 -4.77 2.63
CA PHE A 166 -6.80 -3.77 2.76
C PHE A 166 -6.21 -2.36 2.98
N LEU A 167 -6.99 -1.29 2.83
CA LEU A 167 -6.52 0.08 3.12
C LEU A 167 -7.41 0.71 4.17
N LEU A 168 -6.81 1.35 5.16
CA LEU A 168 -7.53 2.10 6.18
C LEU A 168 -7.75 3.55 5.70
N THR A 169 -8.48 3.70 4.59
CA THR A 169 -8.91 5.01 4.09
C THR A 169 -9.89 5.65 5.08
N LYS A 170 -10.19 6.94 4.89
CA LYS A 170 -11.18 7.65 5.73
C LYS A 170 -12.54 6.93 5.73
N ASP A 171 -12.96 6.42 4.58
CA ASP A 171 -14.23 5.71 4.41
C ASP A 171 -14.21 4.36 5.14
N VAL A 172 -13.13 3.58 4.96
CA VAL A 172 -12.96 2.31 5.67
C VAL A 172 -12.86 2.52 7.18
N GLU A 173 -12.10 3.51 7.65
CA GLU A 173 -12.07 3.87 9.08
C GLU A 173 -13.47 4.23 9.59
N SER A 174 -14.21 5.06 8.84
CA SER A 174 -15.56 5.50 9.24
C SER A 174 -16.50 4.31 9.36
N TYR A 175 -16.44 3.37 8.41
CA TYR A 175 -17.19 2.12 8.46
C TYR A 175 -16.81 1.28 9.69
N LEU A 176 -15.50 1.06 9.93
CA LEU A 176 -15.04 0.25 11.05
C LEU A 176 -15.48 0.81 12.40
N ARG A 177 -15.49 2.15 12.55
CA ARG A 177 -15.98 2.83 13.76
C ARG A 177 -17.49 2.74 13.90
N ALA A 178 -18.23 2.99 12.82
CA ALA A 178 -19.70 2.94 12.83
C ALA A 178 -20.24 1.53 13.19
N ASN A 179 -19.46 0.49 12.88
CA ASN A 179 -19.80 -0.90 13.22
C ASN A 179 -19.13 -1.39 14.51
N HIS A 180 -18.55 -0.49 15.32
CA HIS A 180 -17.91 -0.82 16.60
C HIS A 180 -16.79 -1.88 16.50
N ILE A 181 -16.11 -1.96 15.36
CA ILE A 181 -14.96 -2.85 15.14
C ILE A 181 -13.71 -2.21 15.75
N ILE A 182 -13.61 -0.88 15.68
CA ILE A 182 -12.52 -0.12 16.31
C ILE A 182 -13.06 1.08 17.09
N ASP A 183 -12.59 1.23 18.34
CA ASP A 183 -12.91 2.40 19.18
C ASP A 183 -11.69 3.27 19.47
N GLY A 184 -10.49 2.69 19.42
CA GLY A 184 -9.23 3.37 19.75
C GLY A 184 -8.58 4.12 18.58
N GLY A 185 -7.31 4.48 18.78
CA GLY A 185 -6.48 5.04 17.71
C GLY A 185 -6.32 4.04 16.56
N LEU A 186 -6.54 4.49 15.32
CA LEU A 186 -6.55 3.65 14.11
C LEU A 186 -5.29 2.78 13.97
N GLN A 187 -4.13 3.33 14.33
CA GLN A 187 -2.82 2.70 14.21
C GLN A 187 -2.39 1.92 15.47
N SER A 188 -3.28 1.77 16.46
CA SER A 188 -3.02 0.95 17.63
C SER A 188 -3.03 -0.54 17.26
N LEU A 189 -2.19 -1.34 17.92
CA LEU A 189 -2.14 -2.79 17.66
C LEU A 189 -3.51 -3.47 17.86
N LYS A 190 -4.29 -3.01 18.85
CA LYS A 190 -5.65 -3.50 19.11
C LYS A 190 -6.56 -3.22 17.90
N SER A 191 -6.60 -1.98 17.43
CA SER A 191 -7.44 -1.60 16.27
C SER A 191 -7.01 -2.30 14.99
N LEU A 192 -5.70 -2.43 14.73
CA LEU A 192 -5.19 -3.14 13.56
C LEU A 192 -5.58 -4.63 13.57
N LYS A 193 -5.44 -5.31 14.72
CA LYS A 193 -5.87 -6.71 14.88
C LYS A 193 -7.37 -6.89 14.70
N ALA A 194 -8.18 -5.99 15.26
CA ALA A 194 -9.63 -6.03 15.10
C ALA A 194 -10.03 -5.83 13.63
N ALA A 195 -9.39 -4.89 12.93
CA ALA A 195 -9.59 -4.69 11.50
C ALA A 195 -9.20 -5.93 10.69
N GLN A 196 -8.02 -6.53 10.94
CA GLN A 196 -7.60 -7.78 10.27
C GLN A 196 -8.64 -8.89 10.46
N GLN A 197 -9.08 -9.11 11.70
CA GLN A 197 -10.05 -10.15 12.00
C GLN A 197 -11.36 -9.93 11.24
N HIS A 198 -11.87 -8.70 11.24
CA HIS A 198 -13.07 -8.36 10.50
C HIS A 198 -12.94 -8.59 8.99
N PHE A 199 -11.82 -8.17 8.39
CA PHE A 199 -11.56 -8.40 6.97
C PHE A 199 -11.42 -9.90 6.64
N ASN A 200 -10.83 -10.70 7.54
CA ASN A 200 -10.75 -12.15 7.40
C ASN A 200 -12.16 -12.80 7.37
N GLU A 201 -13.06 -12.36 8.26
CA GLU A 201 -14.45 -12.84 8.30
C GLU A 201 -15.24 -12.48 7.04
N LEU A 202 -15.06 -11.24 6.54
CA LEU A 202 -15.64 -10.81 5.27
C LEU A 202 -15.09 -11.62 4.10
N GLN A 203 -13.78 -11.88 4.05
CA GLN A 203 -13.17 -12.70 3.01
C GLN A 203 -13.70 -14.14 3.04
N GLN A 204 -13.81 -14.75 4.22
CA GLN A 204 -14.31 -16.12 4.36
C GLN A 204 -15.78 -16.25 3.92
N SER A 205 -16.61 -15.25 4.20
CA SER A 205 -18.03 -15.28 3.86
C SER A 205 -18.35 -14.88 2.42
N SER A 206 -17.52 -14.04 1.80
CA SER A 206 -17.75 -13.53 0.43
C SER A 206 -16.92 -14.21 -0.65
N GLY A 207 -15.75 -14.76 -0.30
CA GLY A 207 -14.75 -15.22 -1.27
C GLY A 207 -13.95 -14.10 -1.96
N LEU A 208 -14.20 -12.83 -1.63
CA LEU A 208 -13.49 -11.69 -2.23
C LEU A 208 -12.11 -11.44 -1.60
N SER A 209 -11.21 -10.86 -2.39
CA SER A 209 -9.88 -10.43 -1.93
C SER A 209 -9.96 -9.28 -0.91
N MET A 210 -8.93 -9.11 -0.07
CA MET A 210 -8.85 -7.97 0.86
C MET A 210 -8.90 -6.62 0.12
N THR A 211 -8.31 -6.62 -1.08
CA THR A 211 -8.31 -5.49 -2.01
C THR A 211 -9.74 -5.10 -2.37
N ALA A 212 -10.49 -6.04 -2.95
CA ALA A 212 -11.88 -5.83 -3.35
C ALA A 212 -12.76 -5.45 -2.15
N LEU A 213 -12.63 -6.13 -1.01
CA LEU A 213 -13.42 -5.84 0.19
C LEU A 213 -13.21 -4.41 0.69
N SER A 214 -11.97 -3.92 0.72
CA SER A 214 -11.72 -2.55 1.19
C SER A 214 -12.24 -1.49 0.21
N GLN A 215 -12.26 -1.78 -1.09
CA GLN A 215 -12.89 -0.91 -2.10
C GLN A 215 -14.40 -0.94 -2.00
N LEU A 216 -14.99 -2.12 -1.81
CA LEU A 216 -16.43 -2.30 -1.66
C LEU A 216 -16.96 -1.54 -0.44
N ILE A 217 -16.27 -1.62 0.70
CA ILE A 217 -16.58 -0.80 1.88
C ILE A 217 -16.48 0.69 1.54
N ALA A 218 -15.42 1.13 0.87
CA ALA A 218 -15.28 2.53 0.49
C ALA A 218 -16.39 3.01 -0.47
N PHE A 219 -16.89 2.14 -1.35
CA PHE A 219 -18.01 2.45 -2.24
C PHE A 219 -19.36 2.49 -1.52
N SER A 220 -19.52 1.72 -0.44
CA SER A 220 -20.77 1.67 0.34
C SER A 220 -20.91 2.83 1.32
N VAL A 221 -19.83 3.50 1.71
CA VAL A 221 -19.83 4.63 2.66
C VAL A 221 -19.32 5.93 2.03
N GLY A 222 -19.32 7.02 2.80
CA GLY A 222 -18.78 8.34 2.38
C GLY A 222 -19.62 9.09 1.35
N ASP A 223 -18.99 10.08 0.69
CA ASP A 223 -19.60 10.86 -0.40
C ASP A 223 -19.63 10.05 -1.70
N ASN A 224 -20.76 10.03 -2.40
CA ASN A 224 -20.91 9.22 -3.61
C ASN A 224 -20.28 9.92 -4.83
N ILE A 225 -18.96 9.86 -4.95
CA ILE A 225 -18.24 10.37 -6.12
C ILE A 225 -18.13 9.22 -7.13
N ILE A 226 -18.75 9.38 -8.30
CA ILE A 226 -18.45 8.56 -9.47
C ILE A 226 -17.19 9.21 -10.06
N GLN A 227 -16.03 8.57 -9.92
CA GLN A 227 -14.84 9.02 -10.64
C GLN A 227 -15.11 8.79 -12.13
N SER A 228 -15.46 9.87 -12.83
CA SER A 228 -15.45 9.90 -14.29
C SER A 228 -14.00 9.72 -14.75
N SER A 229 -13.85 8.81 -15.71
CA SER A 229 -12.64 8.34 -16.38
C SER A 229 -11.56 9.38 -16.62
#